data_AF-A0A1M7IK92-F1
#
_entry.id   AF-A0A1M7IK92-F1
#
_cell.length_a   1.000
_cell.length_b   1.000
_cell.length_c   1.000
_cell.angle_alpha   90.00
_cell.angle_beta   90.00
_cell.angle_gamma   90.00
#
_symmetry.space_group_name_H-M   'P 1'
#
loop_
_entity.id
_entity.type
_entity.pdbx_description
1 polymer ?
#
loop_
_entity_poly.entity_id
_entity_poly.type
_entity_poly.pdbx_seq_one_letter_code
_entity_poly.pdbx_strand_id
1 'polypeptide(L)'
;MHKTISKVLTGLVMIGFFTIAVSQQISAQDSNLLEMVEVRTTDSSNNAEAEQMIDRLDNVDSRILYETNRSGVSIILMDVPLTELSEFQHLSGTVPRGWEGSGNTWDDVPGAGGFTTAARIGYSDPGNGHSTINLELHEYAHAVDSYTAGFTFSEDSAFRQIMADEKDALFGDHAVSEYFDVPSEYFAEAFAMYYLGGEEQNKLQSRAPQTYNYMETLNYRIISFGEITGNTMTIEWDEYDGADSYNIYQNGEQVANVSEGEYEAGDLETNTNYEYYVEALDSNETPLFTSFFRYATTSAEPDENGAADRSEVDDSKLEEAVNQAVEIPESERTDELQEALDEARMVLEESREGDVEEQSEVDDARDGLLSAIEQNDMEEERPEEDISEIDEDASSGEETESAEDSGTAEEPAESEESSEMEETVESEEETVSDQEETATEEADEGETEEVETDEESAEVENTLFDGNTFIIIAIVILVILAVVSAVLVRNIRK
;
A
#
# COMPACT_ATOMS: atom_id res chain seq x y z
N MET A 1 54.60 -53.84 23.99
CA MET A 1 54.47 -54.34 25.37
C MET A 1 54.82 -53.17 26.29
N HIS A 2 53.81 -52.51 26.88
CA HIS A 2 53.93 -51.16 27.47
C HIS A 2 54.40 -50.07 26.47
N LYS A 3 54.21 -48.76 26.73
CA LYS A 3 53.64 -48.09 27.92
C LYS A 3 52.74 -46.92 27.52
N THR A 4 51.84 -46.53 28.43
CA THR A 4 50.99 -45.34 28.32
C THR A 4 51.78 -44.03 28.33
N ILE A 5 51.29 -43.02 27.61
CA ILE A 5 51.45 -41.61 27.98
C ILE A 5 50.05 -40.99 27.98
N SER A 6 49.62 -40.50 29.15
CA SER A 6 48.47 -39.62 29.28
C SER A 6 48.94 -38.17 29.35
N LYS A 7 48.26 -37.32 28.59
CA LYS A 7 48.24 -35.85 28.51
C LYS A 7 47.16 -35.53 27.46
N VAL A 8 46.31 -34.52 27.59
CA VAL A 8 46.36 -33.33 28.45
C VAL A 8 45.07 -33.20 29.26
N LEU A 9 45.17 -32.75 30.52
CA LEU A 9 44.07 -32.08 31.21
C LEU A 9 44.56 -30.65 31.52
N THR A 10 43.98 -29.68 30.84
CA THR A 10 44.14 -28.25 31.12
C THR A 10 42.78 -27.62 30.85
N GLY A 11 41.92 -27.67 31.86
CA GLY A 11 40.57 -27.13 31.76
C GLY A 11 40.63 -25.61 31.66
N LEU A 12 40.31 -25.07 30.49
CA LEU A 12 40.09 -23.65 30.31
C LEU A 12 38.64 -23.36 30.70
N VAL A 13 38.46 -22.63 31.81
CA VAL A 13 37.14 -22.24 32.29
C VAL A 13 36.63 -21.08 31.43
N MET A 14 36.04 -21.42 30.28
CA MET A 14 35.16 -20.52 29.54
C MET A 14 33.93 -20.28 30.41
N ILE A 15 33.87 -19.12 31.07
CA ILE A 15 32.61 -18.57 31.55
C ILE A 15 31.91 -18.05 30.30
N GLY A 16 31.08 -18.90 29.70
CA GLY A 16 30.19 -18.48 28.63
C GLY A 16 29.17 -17.51 29.22
N PHE A 17 29.33 -16.22 28.91
CA PHE A 17 28.21 -15.30 28.93
C PHE A 17 27.27 -15.74 27.81
N PHE A 18 26.31 -16.62 28.14
CA PHE A 18 25.11 -16.76 27.34
C PHE A 18 24.27 -15.51 27.58
N THR A 19 24.54 -14.48 26.78
CA THR A 19 23.49 -13.53 26.39
C THR A 19 22.46 -14.34 25.62
N ILE A 20 21.43 -14.82 26.33
CA ILE A 20 20.18 -15.19 25.68
C ILE A 20 19.57 -13.86 25.25
N ALA A 21 19.97 -13.39 24.07
CA ALA A 21 19.10 -12.55 23.28
C ALA A 21 17.86 -13.41 23.01
N VAL A 22 16.78 -13.12 23.72
CA VAL A 22 15.46 -13.48 23.21
C VAL A 22 15.23 -12.50 22.09
N SER A 23 15.54 -12.90 20.86
CA SER A 23 14.92 -12.28 19.70
C SER A 23 13.42 -12.41 19.93
N GLN A 24 12.71 -11.29 20.10
CA GLN A 24 11.29 -11.32 19.77
C GLN A 24 11.24 -11.72 18.30
N GLN A 25 10.50 -12.78 18.01
CA GLN A 25 10.32 -13.18 16.63
C GLN A 25 9.31 -12.21 16.05
N ILE A 26 9.82 -11.25 15.27
CA ILE A 26 9.01 -10.37 14.43
C ILE A 26 8.07 -11.26 13.61
N SER A 27 6.79 -10.90 13.56
CA SER A 27 5.75 -11.69 12.92
C SER A 27 4.62 -10.81 12.43
N ALA A 28 4.51 -10.63 11.11
CA ALA A 28 3.23 -10.45 10.46
C ALA A 28 2.39 -11.74 10.59
N GLN A 29 1.08 -11.65 10.40
CA GLN A 29 0.20 -12.81 10.27
C GLN A 29 0.16 -13.30 8.82
N ASP A 30 0.20 -12.38 7.86
CA ASP A 30 0.37 -12.72 6.44
C ASP A 30 1.82 -13.14 6.13
N SER A 31 1.98 -14.21 5.34
CA SER A 31 3.29 -14.75 4.99
C SER A 31 4.05 -13.88 3.99
N ASN A 32 3.35 -13.16 3.11
CA ASN A 32 3.95 -12.30 2.10
C ASN A 32 4.53 -11.04 2.78
N LEU A 33 3.78 -10.43 3.69
CA LEU A 33 4.30 -9.31 4.50
C LEU A 33 5.51 -9.73 5.35
N LEU A 34 5.51 -10.97 5.88
CA LEU A 34 6.66 -11.52 6.61
C LEU A 34 7.90 -11.76 5.73
N GLU A 35 7.72 -11.91 4.42
CA GLU A 35 8.81 -12.06 3.44
C GLU A 35 9.31 -10.69 2.93
N MET A 36 8.44 -9.69 2.80
CA MET A 36 8.80 -8.33 2.38
C MET A 36 9.52 -7.49 3.46
N VAL A 37 9.16 -7.65 4.74
CA VAL A 37 9.59 -6.73 5.83
C VAL A 37 10.94 -7.10 6.45
N GLU A 38 11.89 -6.15 6.43
CA GLU A 38 13.14 -6.22 7.21
C GLU A 38 13.18 -5.16 8.32
N VAL A 39 13.45 -5.55 9.58
CA VAL A 39 13.57 -4.61 10.72
C VAL A 39 15.05 -4.35 11.06
N ARG A 40 15.56 -3.18 10.66
CA ARG A 40 16.94 -2.72 10.86
C ARG A 40 17.07 -1.80 12.07
N THR A 41 17.06 -2.38 13.27
CA THR A 41 17.14 -1.67 14.56
C THR A 41 18.53 -1.70 15.22
N THR A 42 18.96 -0.54 15.76
CA THR A 42 20.19 -0.36 16.55
C THR A 42 19.97 -0.42 18.06
N ASP A 43 18.76 -0.15 18.56
CA ASP A 43 18.35 -0.41 19.95
C ASP A 43 17.06 -1.24 20.01
N SER A 44 17.17 -2.44 20.57
CA SER A 44 16.05 -3.39 20.72
C SER A 44 14.93 -2.92 21.65
N SER A 45 14.97 -1.69 22.16
CA SER A 45 13.81 -1.04 22.78
C SER A 45 12.75 -0.63 21.73
N ASN A 46 13.17 -0.43 20.48
CA ASN A 46 12.32 -0.07 19.34
C ASN A 46 11.52 -1.25 18.75
N ASN A 47 11.88 -2.50 19.10
CA ASN A 47 11.18 -3.72 18.63
C ASN A 47 9.65 -3.65 18.80
N ALA A 48 9.17 -3.14 19.94
CA ALA A 48 7.74 -3.07 20.22
C ALA A 48 6.99 -2.01 19.39
N GLU A 49 7.70 -1.06 18.76
CA GLU A 49 7.08 -0.14 17.80
C GLU A 49 7.17 -0.68 16.37
N ALA A 50 8.29 -1.32 15.99
CA ALA A 50 8.36 -2.05 14.72
C ALA A 50 7.30 -3.16 14.63
N GLU A 51 7.02 -3.86 15.74
CA GLU A 51 5.92 -4.82 15.86
C GLU A 51 4.55 -4.14 15.63
N GLN A 52 4.32 -2.91 16.13
CA GLN A 52 3.08 -2.15 15.90
C GLN A 52 2.96 -1.57 14.48
N MET A 53 4.06 -1.21 13.82
CA MET A 53 4.08 -0.81 12.41
C MET A 53 3.69 -1.99 11.50
N ILE A 54 4.21 -3.18 11.82
CA ILE A 54 3.83 -4.43 11.14
C ILE A 54 2.37 -4.76 11.41
N ASP A 55 1.88 -4.67 12.65
CA ASP A 55 0.45 -4.83 12.97
C ASP A 55 -0.46 -3.84 12.22
N ARG A 56 0.07 -2.72 11.69
CA ARG A 56 -0.66 -1.76 10.84
C ARG A 56 -0.63 -2.17 9.36
N LEU A 57 0.54 -2.54 8.82
CA LEU A 57 0.71 -3.09 7.47
C LEU A 57 -0.07 -4.41 7.26
N ASP A 58 -0.18 -5.25 8.30
CA ASP A 58 -0.86 -6.55 8.33
C ASP A 58 -2.41 -6.43 8.27
N ASN A 59 -2.94 -5.19 8.16
CA ASN A 59 -4.35 -4.94 7.81
C ASN A 59 -4.57 -4.74 6.29
N VAL A 60 -3.50 -4.58 5.49
CA VAL A 60 -3.61 -4.53 4.03
C VAL A 60 -4.07 -5.89 3.51
N ASP A 61 -4.89 -5.89 2.46
CA ASP A 61 -5.47 -7.12 1.94
C ASP A 61 -4.41 -8.10 1.43
N SER A 62 -4.59 -9.38 1.71
CA SER A 62 -3.63 -10.45 1.39
C SER A 62 -3.36 -10.61 -0.10
N ARG A 63 -4.28 -10.22 -1.00
CA ARG A 63 -4.05 -10.24 -2.45
C ARG A 63 -3.08 -9.13 -2.87
N ILE A 64 -3.17 -7.96 -2.24
CA ILE A 64 -2.24 -6.84 -2.47
C ILE A 64 -0.86 -7.22 -1.94
N LEU A 65 -0.80 -7.70 -0.69
CA LEU A 65 0.44 -8.20 -0.08
C LEU A 65 1.09 -9.35 -0.88
N TYR A 66 0.29 -10.21 -1.51
CA TYR A 66 0.77 -11.28 -2.38
C TYR A 66 1.39 -10.78 -3.68
N GLU A 67 0.71 -9.88 -4.41
CA GLU A 67 1.26 -9.35 -5.67
C GLU A 67 2.55 -8.55 -5.41
N THR A 68 2.59 -7.64 -4.44
CA THR A 68 3.80 -6.85 -4.17
C THR A 68 4.99 -7.72 -3.73
N ASN A 69 4.76 -8.78 -2.94
CA ASN A 69 5.81 -9.75 -2.58
C ASN A 69 6.27 -10.57 -3.79
N ARG A 70 5.35 -10.93 -4.70
CA ARG A 70 5.67 -11.60 -5.96
C ARG A 70 6.58 -10.71 -6.81
N SER A 71 6.18 -9.47 -7.06
CA SER A 71 6.97 -8.46 -7.76
C SER A 71 8.30 -8.16 -7.06
N GLY A 72 8.35 -8.33 -5.74
CA GLY A 72 9.56 -8.34 -4.93
C GLY A 72 9.81 -7.11 -4.06
N VAL A 73 8.79 -6.27 -3.90
CA VAL A 73 8.80 -5.09 -3.01
C VAL A 73 9.35 -5.47 -1.63
N SER A 74 10.20 -4.62 -1.06
CA SER A 74 10.72 -4.81 0.30
C SER A 74 10.41 -3.59 1.17
N ILE A 75 10.17 -3.84 2.47
CA ILE A 75 9.78 -2.81 3.43
C ILE A 75 10.80 -2.77 4.57
N ILE A 76 11.64 -1.74 4.61
CA ILE A 76 12.70 -1.55 5.61
C ILE A 76 12.18 -0.69 6.76
N LEU A 77 11.98 -1.29 7.93
CA LEU A 77 11.64 -0.58 9.16
C LEU A 77 12.91 -0.33 9.98
N MET A 78 13.32 0.93 10.12
CA MET A 78 14.66 1.31 10.65
C MET A 78 14.63 2.37 11.76
N ASP A 79 15.68 2.44 12.60
CA ASP A 79 15.80 3.48 13.66
C ASP A 79 16.95 4.49 13.46
N VAL A 80 17.63 4.41 12.31
CA VAL A 80 18.70 5.32 11.85
C VAL A 80 18.11 6.48 11.01
N PRO A 81 18.91 7.36 10.39
CA PRO A 81 18.50 8.14 9.21
C PRO A 81 18.31 7.25 7.98
N LEU A 82 17.43 7.65 7.05
CA LEU A 82 17.24 6.96 5.76
C LEU A 82 18.59 6.76 5.03
N THR A 83 19.40 7.81 4.98
CA THR A 83 20.71 7.86 4.31
C THR A 83 21.84 7.05 4.99
N GLU A 84 21.60 6.45 6.16
CA GLU A 84 22.51 5.45 6.74
C GLU A 84 22.26 4.03 6.20
N LEU A 85 21.14 3.78 5.51
CA LEU A 85 20.94 2.58 4.71
C LEU A 85 21.87 2.61 3.48
N SER A 86 22.32 1.45 3.02
CA SER A 86 23.21 1.29 1.86
C SER A 86 22.57 1.77 0.56
N GLU A 87 21.28 1.48 0.43
CA GLU A 87 20.38 1.73 -0.67
C GLU A 87 20.26 3.26 -0.91
N PHE A 88 19.82 3.98 0.12
CA PHE A 88 19.61 5.44 0.10
C PHE A 88 20.87 6.28 0.39
N GLN A 89 22.05 5.67 0.58
CA GLN A 89 23.29 6.38 0.92
C GLN A 89 23.66 7.46 -0.09
N HIS A 90 23.25 7.29 -1.35
CA HIS A 90 23.48 8.23 -2.44
C HIS A 90 22.79 9.59 -2.23
N LEU A 91 21.75 9.65 -1.39
CA LEU A 91 21.01 10.87 -1.03
C LEU A 91 21.64 11.67 0.14
N SER A 92 22.68 11.15 0.81
CA SER A 92 23.23 11.82 2.01
C SER A 92 23.77 13.22 1.71
N GLY A 93 23.28 14.21 2.46
CA GLY A 93 23.59 15.62 2.31
C GLY A 93 22.97 16.33 1.10
N THR A 94 22.09 15.67 0.33
CA THR A 94 21.27 16.33 -0.70
C THR A 94 19.96 16.84 -0.10
N VAL A 95 19.39 17.88 -0.70
CA VAL A 95 18.14 18.52 -0.24
C VAL A 95 16.99 18.03 -1.14
N PRO A 96 15.88 17.52 -0.60
CA PRO A 96 14.68 17.23 -1.40
C PRO A 96 14.19 18.47 -2.16
N ARG A 97 13.61 18.31 -3.37
CA ARG A 97 13.00 19.45 -4.07
C ARG A 97 11.80 19.95 -3.27
N GLY A 98 11.60 21.26 -3.22
CA GLY A 98 10.59 21.92 -2.37
C GLY A 98 11.08 22.16 -0.94
N TRP A 99 12.20 21.55 -0.53
CA TRP A 99 12.82 21.77 0.78
C TRP A 99 13.99 22.76 0.73
N GLU A 100 14.25 23.41 -0.41
CA GLU A 100 15.27 24.43 -0.55
C GLU A 100 15.07 25.59 0.45
N GLY A 101 16.08 25.84 1.29
CA GLY A 101 16.02 26.88 2.32
C GLY A 101 15.40 26.45 3.66
N SER A 102 14.80 25.25 3.76
CA SER A 102 14.35 24.67 5.04
C SER A 102 15.51 24.50 6.04
N GLY A 103 16.71 24.19 5.52
CA GLY A 103 17.89 23.84 6.31
C GLY A 103 18.06 22.32 6.54
N ASN A 104 17.10 21.51 6.09
CA ASN A 104 17.07 20.06 6.20
C ASN A 104 17.62 19.38 4.93
N THR A 105 17.85 18.08 5.00
CA THR A 105 18.36 17.20 3.93
C THR A 105 17.62 15.85 3.92
N TRP A 106 17.87 14.97 2.96
CA TRP A 106 17.39 13.58 2.99
C TRP A 106 17.84 12.80 4.24
N ASP A 107 18.89 13.25 4.94
CA ASP A 107 19.29 12.71 6.25
C ASP A 107 18.26 13.01 7.37
N ASP A 108 17.31 13.92 7.15
CA ASP A 108 16.22 14.29 8.07
C ASP A 108 14.86 13.65 7.69
N VAL A 109 14.74 13.09 6.49
CA VAL A 109 13.48 12.51 5.97
C VAL A 109 13.21 11.14 6.63
N PRO A 110 11.97 10.87 7.09
CA PRO A 110 11.67 9.67 7.89
C PRO A 110 11.29 8.43 7.07
N GLY A 111 11.01 8.55 5.77
CA GLY A 111 10.65 7.43 4.92
C GLY A 111 10.92 7.68 3.44
N ALA A 112 10.64 6.68 2.62
CA ALA A 112 10.60 6.76 1.17
C ALA A 112 9.72 5.64 0.61
N GLY A 113 8.82 5.99 -0.30
CA GLY A 113 8.04 5.06 -1.11
C GLY A 113 8.84 4.51 -2.29
N GLY A 114 8.24 3.55 -2.99
CA GLY A 114 8.87 2.85 -4.11
C GLY A 114 9.19 1.38 -3.79
N PHE A 115 9.88 0.70 -4.70
CA PHE A 115 10.08 -0.75 -4.64
C PHE A 115 10.85 -1.19 -3.38
N THR A 116 11.84 -0.41 -2.96
CA THR A 116 12.40 -0.49 -1.61
C THR A 116 11.70 0.54 -0.74
N THR A 117 10.54 0.19 -0.18
CA THR A 117 9.86 1.04 0.79
C THR A 117 10.70 1.15 2.07
N ALA A 118 10.83 2.34 2.64
CA ALA A 118 11.51 2.54 3.93
C ALA A 118 10.67 3.43 4.86
N ALA A 119 10.57 3.04 6.14
CA ALA A 119 9.85 3.82 7.15
C ALA A 119 10.57 3.79 8.52
N ARG A 120 10.64 4.95 9.18
CA ARG A 120 11.38 5.11 10.45
C ARG A 120 10.53 4.73 11.66
N ILE A 121 11.07 3.87 12.50
CA ILE A 121 10.41 3.33 13.69
C ILE A 121 10.10 4.45 14.69
N GLY A 122 8.82 4.59 15.03
CA GLY A 122 8.32 5.64 15.92
C GLY A 122 8.04 6.99 15.25
N TYR A 123 8.06 7.05 13.92
CA TYR A 123 7.67 8.20 13.11
C TYR A 123 6.36 7.93 12.35
N SER A 124 5.49 7.08 12.92
CA SER A 124 4.26 6.64 12.26
C SER A 124 3.11 7.65 12.34
N ASP A 125 3.02 8.43 13.41
CA ASP A 125 1.99 9.47 13.61
C ASP A 125 2.40 10.79 12.92
N PRO A 126 1.45 11.56 12.33
CA PRO A 126 1.72 12.82 11.63
C PRO A 126 2.59 13.82 12.41
N GLY A 127 3.62 14.35 11.76
CA GLY A 127 4.61 15.25 12.35
C GLY A 127 6.01 14.71 12.13
N ASN A 128 6.95 15.00 13.04
CA ASN A 128 8.32 14.46 13.09
C ASN A 128 9.20 14.53 11.81
N GLY A 129 8.72 15.08 10.69
CA GLY A 129 9.37 15.11 9.38
C GLY A 129 8.42 14.99 8.18
N HIS A 130 7.19 14.51 8.38
CA HIS A 130 6.17 14.28 7.34
C HIS A 130 4.79 14.85 7.78
N SER A 131 3.84 14.91 6.84
CA SER A 131 2.44 15.30 7.10
C SER A 131 1.42 14.18 6.86
N THR A 132 1.86 13.01 6.39
CA THR A 132 1.03 11.87 5.99
C THR A 132 0.37 11.19 7.18
N ILE A 133 -0.84 10.64 6.99
CA ILE A 133 -1.72 10.19 8.08
C ILE A 133 -1.18 8.98 8.85
N ASN A 134 -0.44 8.11 8.16
CA ASN A 134 0.43 7.11 8.75
C ASN A 134 1.62 6.88 7.82
N LEU A 135 2.85 6.97 8.35
CA LEU A 135 4.07 6.88 7.54
C LEU A 135 4.15 5.54 6.79
N GLU A 136 4.29 4.42 7.50
CA GLU A 136 4.52 3.12 6.86
C GLU A 136 3.42 2.67 5.89
N LEU A 137 2.14 2.99 6.15
CA LEU A 137 1.06 2.73 5.20
C LEU A 137 1.13 3.63 3.96
N HIS A 138 1.55 4.90 4.10
CA HIS A 138 1.69 5.82 2.97
C HIS A 138 2.89 5.44 2.09
N GLU A 139 4.08 5.24 2.67
CA GLU A 139 5.29 4.86 1.92
C GLU A 139 5.08 3.52 1.18
N TYR A 140 4.42 2.55 1.83
CA TYR A 140 4.05 1.28 1.19
C TYR A 140 2.94 1.44 0.14
N ALA A 141 2.04 2.41 0.28
CA ALA A 141 1.00 2.65 -0.72
C ALA A 141 1.57 3.13 -2.06
N HIS A 142 2.68 3.87 -2.07
CA HIS A 142 3.43 4.18 -3.30
C HIS A 142 3.97 2.91 -3.98
N ALA A 143 4.39 1.91 -3.20
CA ALA A 143 4.77 0.61 -3.75
C ALA A 143 3.56 -0.19 -4.26
N VAL A 144 2.41 -0.09 -3.58
CA VAL A 144 1.14 -0.68 -4.06
C VAL A 144 0.69 -0.02 -5.36
N ASP A 145 0.85 1.31 -5.49
CA ASP A 145 0.42 2.08 -6.66
C ASP A 145 1.07 1.57 -7.95
N SER A 146 2.40 1.49 -7.98
CA SER A 146 3.17 1.10 -9.17
C SER A 146 3.34 -0.42 -9.35
N TYR A 147 3.44 -1.20 -8.27
CA TYR A 147 3.97 -2.57 -8.35
C TYR A 147 2.95 -3.69 -8.11
N THR A 148 1.66 -3.39 -7.96
CA THR A 148 0.64 -4.43 -7.70
C THR A 148 0.08 -5.09 -8.97
N ALA A 149 0.08 -4.40 -10.11
CA ALA A 149 -0.71 -4.83 -11.27
C ALA A 149 0.00 -4.75 -12.65
N GLY A 150 1.23 -4.24 -12.74
CA GLY A 150 1.86 -3.97 -14.05
C GLY A 150 1.22 -2.78 -14.78
N PHE A 151 0.83 -1.78 -14.00
CA PHE A 151 0.57 -0.38 -14.35
C PHE A 151 0.35 0.40 -13.04
N THR A 152 0.66 1.70 -13.02
CA THR A 152 0.41 2.57 -11.87
C THR A 152 -1.09 2.89 -11.70
N PHE A 153 -1.69 2.58 -10.54
CA PHE A 153 -3.13 2.80 -10.30
C PHE A 153 -3.52 4.28 -10.35
N SER A 154 -2.69 5.18 -9.83
CA SER A 154 -2.95 6.62 -9.77
C SER A 154 -2.93 7.30 -11.15
N GLU A 155 -2.28 6.67 -12.13
CA GLU A 155 -2.25 7.11 -13.52
C GLU A 155 -3.43 6.62 -14.36
N ASP A 156 -4.23 5.65 -13.88
CA ASP A 156 -5.42 5.21 -14.60
C ASP A 156 -6.41 6.36 -14.82
N SER A 157 -6.91 6.46 -16.04
CA SER A 157 -7.91 7.44 -16.47
C SER A 157 -9.20 7.46 -15.64
N ALA A 158 -9.63 6.34 -15.03
CA ALA A 158 -10.79 6.34 -14.15
C ALA A 158 -10.42 6.78 -12.72
N PHE A 159 -9.27 6.39 -12.19
CA PHE A 159 -8.78 6.92 -10.91
C PHE A 159 -8.51 8.42 -10.96
N ARG A 160 -7.81 8.91 -12.01
CA ARG A 160 -7.59 10.34 -12.25
C ARG A 160 -8.89 11.14 -12.33
N GLN A 161 -9.99 10.56 -12.82
CA GLN A 161 -11.32 11.20 -12.81
C GLN A 161 -11.94 11.23 -11.40
N ILE A 162 -11.82 10.13 -10.63
CA ILE A 162 -12.27 10.06 -9.22
C ILE A 162 -11.54 11.12 -8.38
N MET A 163 -10.21 11.20 -8.49
CA MET A 163 -9.37 12.24 -7.87
C MET A 163 -9.87 13.64 -8.25
N ALA A 164 -10.10 13.91 -9.53
CA ALA A 164 -10.54 15.23 -10.01
C ALA A 164 -11.92 15.65 -9.49
N ASP A 165 -12.81 14.70 -9.18
CA ASP A 165 -14.14 14.97 -8.62
C ASP A 165 -14.14 15.07 -7.08
N GLU A 166 -13.20 14.43 -6.37
CA GLU A 166 -13.26 14.26 -4.90
C GLU A 166 -12.07 14.84 -4.10
N LYS A 167 -10.93 15.18 -4.71
CA LYS A 167 -9.72 15.63 -3.98
C LYS A 167 -9.93 16.86 -3.11
N ASP A 168 -10.52 17.92 -3.68
CA ASP A 168 -10.81 19.16 -2.94
C ASP A 168 -11.84 18.96 -1.82
N ALA A 169 -12.71 17.94 -1.93
CA ALA A 169 -13.66 17.58 -0.88
C ALA A 169 -12.99 16.79 0.26
N LEU A 170 -12.01 15.93 -0.06
CA LEU A 170 -11.24 15.14 0.91
C LEU A 170 -10.23 15.99 1.68
N PHE A 171 -9.42 16.78 0.96
CA PHE A 171 -8.22 17.44 1.48
C PHE A 171 -8.25 18.98 1.44
N GLY A 172 -9.32 19.62 0.96
CA GLY A 172 -9.43 21.09 0.88
C GLY A 172 -9.45 21.86 2.23
N ASP A 173 -9.38 21.16 3.37
CA ASP A 173 -9.11 21.74 4.69
C ASP A 173 -7.75 21.31 5.30
N HIS A 174 -6.90 20.65 4.52
CA HIS A 174 -5.54 20.29 4.88
C HIS A 174 -4.60 21.51 4.88
N ALA A 175 -3.49 21.44 5.62
CA ALA A 175 -2.51 22.53 5.71
C ALA A 175 -1.64 22.68 4.45
N VAL A 176 -1.52 21.60 3.66
CA VAL A 176 -0.94 21.55 2.31
C VAL A 176 -1.91 20.76 1.43
N SER A 177 -2.91 21.42 0.85
CA SER A 177 -3.91 20.76 0.00
C SER A 177 -3.41 20.56 -1.43
N GLU A 178 -2.39 21.33 -1.80
CA GLU A 178 -1.71 21.37 -3.09
C GLU A 178 -0.71 20.23 -3.26
N TYR A 179 -0.27 19.63 -2.15
CA TYR A 179 0.53 18.39 -2.15
C TYR A 179 -0.22 17.25 -2.84
N PHE A 180 -1.52 17.13 -2.54
CA PHE A 180 -2.42 16.15 -3.14
C PHE A 180 -2.98 16.59 -4.52
N ASP A 181 -2.38 17.55 -5.21
CA ASP A 181 -2.56 17.71 -6.66
C ASP A 181 -1.71 16.68 -7.45
N VAL A 182 -0.76 15.99 -6.81
CA VAL A 182 -0.02 14.86 -7.37
C VAL A 182 -0.86 13.56 -7.24
N PRO A 183 -1.02 12.73 -8.30
CA PRO A 183 -1.88 11.55 -8.26
C PRO A 183 -1.41 10.43 -7.32
N SER A 184 -0.11 10.11 -7.31
CA SER A 184 0.51 9.13 -6.43
C SER A 184 0.27 9.50 -4.97
N GLU A 185 0.58 10.73 -4.58
CA GLU A 185 0.36 11.26 -3.23
C GLU A 185 -1.12 11.24 -2.80
N TYR A 186 -2.05 11.49 -3.73
CA TYR A 186 -3.49 11.35 -3.47
C TYR A 186 -3.90 9.88 -3.26
N PHE A 187 -3.37 8.96 -4.07
CA PHE A 187 -3.60 7.52 -3.92
C PHE A 187 -3.02 7.02 -2.59
N ALA A 188 -1.76 7.34 -2.29
CA ALA A 188 -1.03 6.87 -1.14
C ALA A 188 -1.65 7.31 0.19
N GLU A 189 -2.02 8.60 0.30
CA GLU A 189 -2.69 9.11 1.49
C GLU A 189 -4.12 8.55 1.62
N ALA A 190 -4.88 8.40 0.52
CA ALA A 190 -6.21 7.79 0.58
C ALA A 190 -6.17 6.31 0.94
N PHE A 191 -5.16 5.56 0.48
CA PHE A 191 -4.91 4.17 0.84
C PHE A 191 -4.54 4.05 2.33
N ALA A 192 -3.64 4.91 2.82
CA ALA A 192 -3.28 4.98 4.22
C ALA A 192 -4.49 5.33 5.11
N MET A 193 -5.32 6.30 4.70
CA MET A 193 -6.60 6.63 5.38
C MET A 193 -7.57 5.44 5.41
N TYR A 194 -7.61 4.61 4.35
CA TYR A 194 -8.46 3.42 4.31
C TYR A 194 -7.97 2.31 5.25
N TYR A 195 -6.70 1.90 5.14
CA TYR A 195 -6.16 0.76 5.89
C TYR A 195 -5.77 1.07 7.34
N LEU A 196 -5.53 2.34 7.70
CA LEU A 196 -5.45 2.77 9.10
C LEU A 196 -6.82 2.69 9.82
N GLY A 197 -7.92 2.71 9.05
CA GLY A 197 -9.27 2.57 9.58
C GLY A 197 -9.72 3.80 10.39
N GLY A 198 -10.51 3.55 11.44
CA GLY A 198 -10.82 4.54 12.47
C GLY A 198 -11.53 5.79 11.96
N GLU A 199 -11.17 6.96 12.50
CA GLU A 199 -11.78 8.25 12.14
C GLU A 199 -11.44 8.67 10.69
N GLU A 200 -10.27 8.28 10.19
CA GLU A 200 -9.77 8.68 8.87
C GLU A 200 -10.43 7.87 7.74
N GLN A 201 -10.66 6.57 7.90
CA GLN A 201 -11.48 5.80 6.96
C GLN A 201 -12.93 6.31 6.91
N ASN A 202 -13.49 6.76 8.05
CA ASN A 202 -14.81 7.40 8.10
C ASN A 202 -14.80 8.78 7.40
N LYS A 203 -13.72 9.55 7.52
CA LYS A 203 -13.51 10.82 6.81
C LYS A 203 -13.38 10.60 5.29
N LEU A 204 -12.64 9.57 4.87
CA LEU A 204 -12.55 9.14 3.47
C LEU A 204 -13.94 8.79 2.92
N GLN A 205 -14.66 7.86 3.54
CA GLN A 205 -16.00 7.44 3.12
C GLN A 205 -17.02 8.61 3.06
N SER A 206 -16.90 9.59 3.95
CA SER A 206 -17.86 10.72 4.03
C SER A 206 -17.53 11.92 3.13
N ARG A 207 -16.29 12.04 2.65
CA ARG A 207 -15.82 13.14 1.80
C ARG A 207 -15.52 12.73 0.35
N ALA A 208 -14.96 11.54 0.17
CA ALA A 208 -14.57 10.95 -1.10
C ALA A 208 -15.12 9.51 -1.21
N PRO A 209 -16.44 9.36 -1.37
CA PRO A 209 -17.08 8.04 -1.44
C PRO A 209 -16.70 7.22 -2.68
N GLN A 210 -16.30 7.83 -3.81
CA GLN A 210 -15.78 7.08 -4.95
C GLN A 210 -14.36 6.58 -4.68
N THR A 211 -13.49 7.40 -4.09
CA THR A 211 -12.15 6.97 -3.67
C THR A 211 -12.23 5.87 -2.61
N TYR A 212 -13.15 5.99 -1.64
CA TYR A 212 -13.44 4.94 -0.66
C TYR A 212 -13.86 3.63 -1.37
N ASN A 213 -14.81 3.69 -2.32
CA ASN A 213 -15.25 2.51 -3.08
C ASN A 213 -14.11 1.93 -3.93
N TYR A 214 -13.19 2.76 -4.46
CA TYR A 214 -12.03 2.29 -5.21
C TYR A 214 -11.13 1.45 -4.30
N MET A 215 -10.80 1.93 -3.10
CA MET A 215 -10.00 1.19 -2.11
C MET A 215 -10.72 -0.07 -1.61
N GLU A 216 -12.03 0.01 -1.32
CA GLU A 216 -12.87 -1.12 -0.89
C GLU A 216 -13.02 -2.23 -1.95
N THR A 217 -12.77 -1.92 -3.23
CA THR A 217 -12.84 -2.89 -4.35
C THR A 217 -11.48 -3.20 -4.98
N LEU A 218 -10.38 -2.69 -4.44
CA LEU A 218 -9.05 -2.75 -5.07
C LEU A 218 -8.55 -4.19 -5.23
N ASN A 219 -8.61 -5.00 -4.16
CA ASN A 219 -8.18 -6.39 -4.17
C ASN A 219 -9.01 -7.28 -5.12
N TYR A 220 -10.34 -7.14 -5.10
CA TYR A 220 -11.25 -7.88 -5.98
C TYR A 220 -11.09 -7.54 -7.47
N ARG A 221 -10.43 -6.43 -7.79
CA ARG A 221 -10.13 -6.00 -9.18
C ARG A 221 -8.76 -6.46 -9.64
N ILE A 222 -7.94 -7.05 -8.78
CA ILE A 222 -6.68 -7.70 -9.13
C ILE A 222 -6.96 -9.16 -9.54
N ILE A 223 -6.44 -9.57 -10.69
CA ILE A 223 -6.37 -10.99 -11.08
C ILE A 223 -4.90 -11.41 -11.11
N SER A 224 -4.59 -12.62 -10.65
CA SER A 224 -3.24 -13.18 -10.57
C SER A 224 -3.06 -14.32 -11.59
N PHE A 225 -1.81 -14.60 -11.99
CA PHE A 225 -1.49 -15.75 -12.82
C PHE A 225 -0.83 -16.87 -12.02
N GLY A 226 -1.43 -18.07 -12.06
CA GLY A 226 -0.98 -19.29 -11.39
C GLY A 226 0.06 -20.05 -12.22
N GLU A 227 -0.17 -21.34 -12.49
CA GLU A 227 0.68 -22.12 -13.40
C GLU A 227 0.52 -21.60 -14.84
N ILE A 228 1.64 -21.23 -15.46
CA ILE A 228 1.73 -20.88 -16.89
C ILE A 228 2.56 -21.96 -17.58
N THR A 229 2.07 -22.46 -18.71
CA THR A 229 2.82 -23.40 -19.56
C THR A 229 2.94 -22.84 -20.97
N GLY A 230 3.47 -23.65 -21.91
CA GLY A 230 3.46 -23.29 -23.32
C GLY A 230 2.06 -23.19 -23.94
N ASN A 231 1.04 -23.85 -23.38
CA ASN A 231 -0.30 -23.91 -24.02
C ASN A 231 -1.49 -23.83 -23.04
N THR A 232 -1.24 -23.57 -21.76
CA THR A 232 -2.25 -23.36 -20.70
C THR A 232 -1.81 -22.26 -19.73
N MET A 233 -2.77 -21.69 -19.01
CA MET A 233 -2.54 -20.62 -18.04
C MET A 233 -3.69 -20.61 -17.01
N THR A 234 -3.38 -20.66 -15.72
CA THR A 234 -4.39 -20.43 -14.66
C THR A 234 -4.49 -18.95 -14.35
N ILE A 235 -5.72 -18.43 -14.31
CA ILE A 235 -6.06 -17.07 -13.85
C ILE A 235 -6.88 -17.20 -12.56
N GLU A 236 -6.50 -16.48 -11.51
CA GLU A 236 -7.10 -16.53 -10.17
C GLU A 236 -7.52 -15.12 -9.70
N TRP A 237 -8.59 -15.01 -8.90
CA TRP A 237 -9.01 -13.76 -8.27
C TRP A 237 -9.79 -14.01 -6.98
N ASP A 238 -9.96 -12.98 -6.15
CA ASP A 238 -10.75 -13.10 -4.92
C ASP A 238 -12.26 -13.07 -5.22
N GLU A 239 -13.01 -14.00 -4.65
CA GLU A 239 -14.46 -14.02 -4.78
C GLU A 239 -15.10 -12.86 -4.00
N TYR A 240 -15.85 -12.00 -4.70
CA TYR A 240 -16.59 -10.90 -4.11
C TYR A 240 -17.97 -11.35 -3.62
N ASP A 241 -18.28 -11.07 -2.34
CA ASP A 241 -19.50 -11.50 -1.63
C ASP A 241 -20.84 -11.08 -2.31
N GLY A 242 -20.80 -10.11 -3.23
CA GLY A 242 -21.95 -9.66 -4.02
C GLY A 242 -22.12 -10.32 -5.40
N ALA A 243 -21.16 -11.12 -5.87
CA ALA A 243 -21.14 -11.67 -7.22
C ALA A 243 -21.63 -13.14 -7.27
N ASP A 244 -22.56 -13.43 -8.18
CA ASP A 244 -23.08 -14.78 -8.45
C ASP A 244 -22.31 -15.48 -9.60
N SER A 245 -21.62 -14.71 -10.46
CA SER A 245 -20.76 -15.25 -11.53
C SER A 245 -19.76 -14.21 -12.07
N TYR A 246 -18.80 -14.68 -12.87
CA TYR A 246 -17.73 -13.90 -13.46
C TYR A 246 -17.63 -14.18 -14.96
N ASN A 247 -17.66 -13.16 -15.81
CA ASN A 247 -17.34 -13.27 -17.24
C ASN A 247 -15.82 -13.14 -17.41
N ILE A 248 -15.17 -14.10 -18.09
CA ILE A 248 -13.74 -14.03 -18.42
C ILE A 248 -13.59 -13.60 -19.88
N TYR A 249 -12.73 -12.60 -20.09
CA TYR A 249 -12.35 -12.08 -21.39
C TYR A 249 -10.88 -12.40 -21.67
N GLN A 250 -10.59 -12.76 -22.91
CA GLN A 250 -9.25 -13.00 -23.44
C GLN A 250 -9.09 -12.14 -24.70
N ASN A 251 -8.12 -11.22 -24.73
CA ASN A 251 -7.89 -10.28 -25.84
C ASN A 251 -9.20 -9.56 -26.29
N GLY A 252 -10.02 -9.13 -25.33
CA GLY A 252 -11.31 -8.48 -25.56
C GLY A 252 -12.49 -9.36 -26.05
N GLU A 253 -12.33 -10.67 -26.25
CA GLU A 253 -13.45 -11.59 -26.53
C GLU A 253 -13.82 -12.40 -25.28
N GLN A 254 -15.12 -12.52 -24.98
CA GLN A 254 -15.58 -13.33 -23.85
C GLN A 254 -15.39 -14.82 -24.15
N VAL A 255 -14.54 -15.49 -23.37
CA VAL A 255 -14.23 -16.93 -23.54
C VAL A 255 -14.99 -17.83 -22.58
N ALA A 256 -15.37 -17.32 -21.40
CA ALA A 256 -16.08 -18.10 -20.39
C ALA A 256 -17.02 -17.25 -19.51
N ASN A 257 -17.84 -17.96 -18.74
CA ASN A 257 -18.50 -17.47 -17.52
C ASN A 257 -18.40 -18.59 -16.47
N VAL A 258 -18.00 -18.25 -15.24
CA VAL A 258 -17.76 -19.19 -14.12
C VAL A 258 -18.38 -18.65 -12.82
N SER A 259 -18.40 -19.48 -11.77
CA SER A 259 -18.93 -19.13 -10.44
C SER A 259 -17.95 -19.42 -9.30
N GLU A 260 -16.67 -19.59 -9.62
CA GLU A 260 -15.56 -19.90 -8.69
C GLU A 260 -14.40 -18.95 -9.08
N GLY A 261 -13.56 -18.54 -8.14
CA GLY A 261 -12.46 -17.56 -8.33
C GLY A 261 -11.25 -18.01 -9.16
N GLU A 262 -11.45 -18.95 -10.10
CA GLU A 262 -10.39 -19.58 -10.90
C GLU A 262 -10.86 -19.84 -12.34
N TYR A 263 -9.96 -19.70 -13.31
CA TYR A 263 -10.14 -20.15 -14.70
C TYR A 263 -8.85 -20.72 -15.31
N GLU A 264 -8.89 -21.99 -15.72
CA GLU A 264 -7.84 -22.63 -16.54
C GLU A 264 -8.08 -22.29 -18.03
N ALA A 265 -7.28 -21.38 -18.58
CA ALA A 265 -7.21 -21.13 -20.01
C ALA A 265 -6.34 -22.21 -20.70
N GLY A 266 -6.73 -22.62 -21.91
CA GLY A 266 -6.07 -23.69 -22.66
C GLY A 266 -6.24 -23.57 -24.17
N ASP A 267 -5.64 -24.51 -24.91
CA ASP A 267 -5.44 -24.43 -26.38
C ASP A 267 -4.73 -23.11 -26.81
N LEU A 268 -3.85 -22.58 -25.95
CA LEU A 268 -3.05 -21.37 -26.23
C LEU A 268 -1.89 -21.67 -27.18
N GLU A 269 -1.47 -20.67 -27.95
CA GLU A 269 -0.25 -20.71 -28.77
C GLU A 269 0.96 -20.36 -27.90
N THR A 270 2.11 -20.98 -28.17
CA THR A 270 3.34 -20.85 -27.36
C THR A 270 4.05 -19.52 -27.62
N ASN A 271 4.82 -19.03 -26.65
CA ASN A 271 5.54 -17.75 -26.71
C ASN A 271 4.65 -16.59 -27.21
N THR A 272 3.43 -16.52 -26.70
CA THR A 272 2.40 -15.55 -27.10
C THR A 272 1.87 -14.83 -25.86
N ASN A 273 1.85 -13.49 -25.91
CA ASN A 273 1.26 -12.67 -24.86
C ASN A 273 -0.27 -12.64 -24.99
N TYR A 274 -0.97 -12.72 -23.86
CA TYR A 274 -2.42 -12.69 -23.75
C TYR A 274 -2.87 -11.64 -22.74
N GLU A 275 -3.87 -10.85 -23.14
CA GLU A 275 -4.63 -9.96 -22.25
C GLU A 275 -5.77 -10.76 -21.60
N TYR A 276 -5.92 -10.63 -20.28
CA TYR A 276 -7.07 -11.13 -19.54
C TYR A 276 -7.69 -10.04 -18.66
N TYR A 277 -9.01 -10.08 -18.52
CA TYR A 277 -9.76 -9.35 -17.51
C TYR A 277 -11.08 -10.08 -17.18
N VAL A 278 -11.66 -9.74 -16.03
CA VAL A 278 -12.85 -10.36 -15.46
C VAL A 278 -13.91 -9.31 -15.17
N GLU A 279 -15.17 -9.58 -15.51
CA GLU A 279 -16.33 -8.77 -15.13
C GLU A 279 -17.19 -9.55 -14.12
N ALA A 280 -17.33 -9.01 -12.92
CA ALA A 280 -18.12 -9.61 -11.84
C ALA A 280 -19.60 -9.26 -12.01
N LEU A 281 -20.49 -10.25 -11.89
CA LEU A 281 -21.92 -10.13 -12.15
C LEU A 281 -22.77 -10.47 -10.91
N ASP A 282 -23.82 -9.67 -10.69
CA ASP A 282 -24.85 -9.94 -9.69
C ASP A 282 -25.84 -11.05 -10.14
N SER A 283 -26.72 -11.47 -9.22
CA SER A 283 -27.82 -12.42 -9.44
C SER A 283 -28.82 -12.10 -10.58
N ASN A 284 -28.75 -10.91 -11.16
CA ASN A 284 -29.58 -10.44 -12.27
C ASN A 284 -28.79 -10.27 -13.59
N GLU A 285 -27.56 -10.81 -13.67
CA GLU A 285 -26.62 -10.63 -14.79
C GLU A 285 -26.18 -9.16 -14.96
N THR A 286 -26.14 -8.37 -13.87
CA THR A 286 -25.69 -6.96 -13.88
C THR A 286 -24.22 -6.86 -13.49
N PRO A 287 -23.37 -6.15 -14.26
CA PRO A 287 -21.98 -5.86 -13.86
C PRO A 287 -21.90 -5.07 -12.56
N LEU A 288 -21.06 -5.55 -11.64
CA LEU A 288 -20.70 -4.91 -10.38
C LEU A 288 -19.43 -4.07 -10.55
N PHE A 289 -18.39 -4.69 -11.09
CA PHE A 289 -17.13 -4.07 -11.47
C PHE A 289 -16.44 -4.89 -12.58
N THR A 290 -15.44 -4.29 -13.20
CA THR A 290 -14.44 -4.98 -14.03
C THR A 290 -13.10 -4.96 -13.31
N SER A 291 -12.38 -6.06 -13.37
CA SER A 291 -10.98 -6.14 -12.95
C SER A 291 -10.12 -5.18 -13.77
N PHE A 292 -8.89 -4.99 -13.33
CA PHE A 292 -7.85 -4.45 -14.20
C PHE A 292 -7.50 -5.46 -15.30
N PHE A 293 -6.89 -4.95 -16.37
CA PHE A 293 -6.32 -5.77 -17.44
C PHE A 293 -4.96 -6.27 -16.96
N ARG A 294 -4.71 -7.58 -17.02
CA ARG A 294 -3.38 -8.16 -16.79
C ARG A 294 -2.91 -8.88 -18.05
N TYR A 295 -1.60 -8.92 -18.24
CA TYR A 295 -0.96 -9.54 -19.40
C TYR A 295 -0.02 -10.65 -18.94
N ALA A 296 0.01 -11.77 -19.67
CA ALA A 296 0.97 -12.84 -19.45
C ALA A 296 1.33 -13.58 -20.74
N THR A 297 2.59 -14.01 -20.84
CA THR A 297 3.13 -14.72 -21.99
C THR A 297 3.28 -16.21 -21.70
N THR A 298 2.73 -17.06 -22.57
CA THR A 298 2.93 -18.51 -22.52
C THR A 298 4.39 -18.89 -22.75
N SER A 299 4.88 -19.94 -22.10
CA SER A 299 6.25 -20.43 -22.29
C SER A 299 6.53 -20.88 -23.73
N ALA A 300 7.80 -21.10 -24.07
CA ALA A 300 8.17 -21.82 -25.31
C ALA A 300 7.75 -23.32 -25.24
N GLU A 301 7.68 -24.00 -26.39
CA GLU A 301 7.56 -25.48 -26.37
C GLU A 301 8.82 -26.11 -25.74
N PRO A 302 8.68 -27.05 -24.80
CA PRO A 302 9.83 -27.83 -24.32
C PRO A 302 10.40 -28.70 -25.45
N ASP A 303 11.72 -28.81 -25.50
CA ASP A 303 12.43 -29.43 -26.63
C ASP A 303 12.09 -30.92 -26.83
N GLU A 304 12.27 -31.45 -28.06
CA GLU A 304 11.99 -32.87 -28.38
C GLU A 304 12.79 -33.89 -27.54
N ASN A 305 13.79 -33.46 -26.75
CA ASN A 305 14.55 -34.32 -25.84
C ASN A 305 14.00 -34.34 -24.41
N GLY A 306 13.12 -33.41 -24.02
CA GLY A 306 12.52 -33.33 -22.69
C GLY A 306 13.55 -33.05 -21.59
N ALA A 307 14.51 -32.16 -21.87
CA ALA A 307 15.70 -31.92 -21.05
C ALA A 307 15.47 -30.98 -19.85
N ALA A 308 14.52 -31.33 -18.96
CA ALA A 308 14.37 -30.67 -17.66
C ALA A 308 15.52 -31.05 -16.69
N ASP A 309 16.72 -30.50 -16.92
CA ASP A 309 17.87 -30.52 -15.99
C ASP A 309 18.92 -29.43 -16.32
N ARG A 310 18.68 -28.24 -15.75
CA ARG A 310 19.68 -27.59 -14.90
C ARG A 310 18.94 -26.77 -13.84
N SER A 311 19.67 -26.24 -12.86
CA SER A 311 19.12 -25.20 -11.97
C SER A 311 19.07 -23.91 -12.77
N GLU A 312 17.89 -23.57 -13.30
CA GLU A 312 17.58 -22.23 -13.77
C GLU A 312 17.81 -21.24 -12.61
N VAL A 313 18.36 -20.07 -12.94
CA VAL A 313 18.31 -18.91 -12.06
C VAL A 313 16.86 -18.39 -12.07
N ASP A 314 16.37 -17.94 -10.93
CA ASP A 314 15.02 -17.37 -10.84
C ASP A 314 15.08 -15.93 -11.33
N ASP A 315 14.72 -15.74 -12.60
CA ASP A 315 14.67 -14.45 -13.29
C ASP A 315 13.28 -13.81 -13.32
N SER A 316 12.28 -14.46 -12.70
CA SER A 316 10.90 -13.95 -12.59
C SER A 316 10.85 -12.50 -12.09
N LYS A 317 11.62 -12.19 -11.05
CA LYS A 317 11.67 -10.84 -10.45
C LYS A 317 12.47 -9.82 -11.28
N LEU A 318 13.36 -10.28 -12.16
CA LEU A 318 14.05 -9.42 -13.13
C LEU A 318 13.14 -9.12 -14.32
N GLU A 319 12.36 -10.09 -14.80
CA GLU A 319 11.36 -9.89 -15.85
C GLU A 319 10.25 -8.94 -15.37
N GLU A 320 9.84 -9.03 -14.11
CA GLU A 320 8.86 -8.13 -13.51
C GLU A 320 9.39 -6.69 -13.36
N ALA A 321 10.63 -6.50 -12.88
CA ALA A 321 11.29 -5.18 -12.88
C ALA A 321 11.45 -4.58 -14.29
N VAL A 322 11.71 -5.41 -15.31
CA VAL A 322 11.79 -4.99 -16.72
C VAL A 322 10.42 -4.57 -17.27
N ASN A 323 9.32 -5.14 -16.80
CA ASN A 323 7.97 -4.69 -17.18
C ASN A 323 7.64 -3.31 -16.59
N GLN A 324 7.93 -3.10 -15.30
CA GLN A 324 7.75 -1.82 -14.61
C GLN A 324 8.49 -0.67 -15.32
N ALA A 325 9.78 -0.85 -15.62
CA ALA A 325 10.57 0.12 -16.38
C ALA A 325 10.10 0.32 -17.84
N VAL A 326 9.33 -0.61 -18.40
CA VAL A 326 8.73 -0.50 -19.75
C VAL A 326 7.44 0.32 -19.74
N GLU A 327 6.71 0.33 -18.63
CA GLU A 327 5.47 1.12 -18.45
C GLU A 327 5.75 2.63 -18.45
N ILE A 328 6.85 3.06 -17.80
CA ILE A 328 7.39 4.44 -17.91
C ILE A 328 7.70 4.74 -19.39
N PRO A 329 7.10 5.76 -20.03
CA PRO A 329 7.30 6.02 -21.45
C PRO A 329 8.73 6.43 -21.83
N GLU A 330 9.17 6.08 -23.06
CA GLU A 330 10.52 6.38 -23.59
C GLU A 330 10.84 7.90 -23.65
N SER A 331 9.85 8.78 -23.46
CA SER A 331 10.01 10.23 -23.33
C SER A 331 10.19 10.74 -21.90
N GLU A 332 9.83 9.93 -20.90
CA GLU A 332 9.88 10.23 -19.46
C GLU A 332 11.00 9.46 -18.74
N ARG A 333 11.67 8.51 -19.40
CA ARG A 333 12.88 7.85 -18.86
C ARG A 333 14.11 8.78 -18.88
N THR A 334 14.82 8.80 -17.76
CA THR A 334 16.21 9.29 -17.63
C THR A 334 17.18 8.47 -18.50
N ASP A 335 18.35 9.05 -18.82
CA ASP A 335 19.45 8.32 -19.49
C ASP A 335 19.87 7.11 -18.64
N GLU A 336 19.90 7.28 -17.31
CA GLU A 336 20.21 6.26 -16.30
C GLU A 336 19.20 5.09 -16.28
N LEU A 337 17.89 5.36 -16.24
CA LEU A 337 16.86 4.30 -16.32
C LEU A 337 16.93 3.53 -17.64
N GLN A 338 17.18 4.23 -18.76
CA GLN A 338 17.28 3.57 -20.06
C GLN A 338 18.56 2.74 -20.23
N GLU A 339 19.69 3.12 -19.61
CA GLU A 339 20.90 2.28 -19.57
C GLU A 339 20.67 1.01 -18.71
N ALA A 340 20.07 1.14 -17.52
CA ALA A 340 19.77 0.01 -16.64
C ALA A 340 18.73 -0.97 -17.25
N LEU A 341 17.70 -0.45 -17.95
CA LEU A 341 16.69 -1.28 -18.61
C LEU A 341 17.29 -2.13 -19.74
N ASP A 342 18.25 -1.59 -20.50
CA ASP A 342 18.92 -2.35 -21.56
C ASP A 342 19.97 -3.33 -21.02
N GLU A 343 20.53 -3.12 -19.82
CA GLU A 343 21.35 -4.11 -19.10
C GLU A 343 20.50 -5.27 -18.56
N ALA A 344 19.40 -4.97 -17.85
CA ALA A 344 18.47 -5.97 -17.32
C ALA A 344 17.88 -6.88 -18.41
N ARG A 345 17.51 -6.31 -19.56
CA ARG A 345 17.06 -7.07 -20.74
C ARG A 345 18.14 -7.97 -21.33
N MET A 346 19.42 -7.61 -21.20
CA MET A 346 20.53 -8.43 -21.66
C MET A 346 20.68 -9.67 -20.77
N VAL A 347 20.61 -9.48 -19.45
CA VAL A 347 20.67 -10.57 -18.47
C VAL A 347 19.48 -11.53 -18.59
N LEU A 348 18.27 -11.03 -18.89
CA LEU A 348 17.12 -11.90 -19.20
C LEU A 348 17.33 -12.76 -20.45
N GLU A 349 17.93 -12.22 -21.51
CA GLU A 349 18.19 -13.02 -22.72
C GLU A 349 19.31 -14.06 -22.48
N GLU A 350 20.37 -13.69 -21.75
CA GLU A 350 21.45 -14.62 -21.36
C GLU A 350 20.95 -15.70 -20.37
N SER A 351 19.98 -15.38 -19.50
CA SER A 351 19.27 -16.35 -18.65
C SER A 351 18.48 -17.36 -19.49
N ARG A 352 17.68 -16.88 -20.45
CA ARG A 352 16.90 -17.72 -21.38
C ARG A 352 17.76 -18.57 -22.33
N GLU A 353 18.95 -18.11 -22.73
CA GLU A 353 19.92 -18.94 -23.47
C GLU A 353 20.64 -19.96 -22.55
N GLY A 354 20.56 -19.79 -21.22
CA GLY A 354 21.14 -20.66 -20.21
C GLY A 354 22.63 -20.44 -19.97
N ASP A 355 23.13 -19.22 -20.25
CA ASP A 355 24.54 -18.83 -20.17
C ASP A 355 24.88 -18.03 -18.89
N VAL A 356 23.90 -17.58 -18.09
CA VAL A 356 24.10 -17.04 -16.72
C VAL A 356 24.47 -18.18 -15.75
N GLU A 357 25.60 -18.06 -15.02
CA GLU A 357 26.08 -19.11 -14.10
C GLU A 357 25.76 -18.84 -12.61
N GLU A 358 25.56 -17.58 -12.17
CA GLU A 358 25.28 -17.24 -10.77
C GLU A 358 24.02 -16.35 -10.60
N GLN A 359 23.11 -16.71 -9.68
CA GLN A 359 21.87 -15.96 -9.37
C GLN A 359 22.13 -14.47 -9.07
N SER A 360 23.28 -14.14 -8.48
CA SER A 360 23.66 -12.76 -8.19
C SER A 360 23.79 -11.88 -9.43
N GLU A 361 24.01 -12.45 -10.63
CA GLU A 361 24.02 -11.66 -11.88
C GLU A 361 22.60 -11.19 -12.25
N VAL A 362 21.58 -11.99 -11.92
CA VAL A 362 20.15 -11.64 -12.05
C VAL A 362 19.73 -10.67 -10.94
N ASP A 363 20.17 -10.91 -9.70
CA ASP A 363 19.87 -10.04 -8.56
C ASP A 363 20.50 -8.64 -8.72
N ASP A 364 21.79 -8.55 -9.08
CA ASP A 364 22.51 -7.28 -9.27
C ASP A 364 21.86 -6.45 -10.41
N ALA A 365 21.43 -7.10 -11.50
CA ALA A 365 20.75 -6.45 -12.63
C ALA A 365 19.33 -5.98 -12.28
N ARG A 366 18.61 -6.75 -11.45
CA ARG A 366 17.30 -6.36 -10.92
C ARG A 366 17.44 -5.14 -10.03
N ASP A 367 18.31 -5.22 -9.02
CA ASP A 367 18.47 -4.17 -8.01
C ASP A 367 19.01 -2.87 -8.64
N GLY A 368 19.86 -2.98 -9.66
CA GLY A 368 20.30 -1.86 -10.50
C GLY A 368 19.17 -1.19 -11.28
N LEU A 369 18.28 -1.98 -11.91
CA LEU A 369 17.12 -1.44 -12.62
C LEU A 369 16.11 -0.79 -11.68
N LEU A 370 15.78 -1.45 -10.56
CA LEU A 370 14.85 -0.93 -9.56
C LEU A 370 15.34 0.39 -8.96
N SER A 371 16.63 0.47 -8.65
CA SER A 371 17.26 1.72 -8.19
C SER A 371 17.14 2.84 -9.23
N ALA A 372 17.10 2.51 -10.52
CA ALA A 372 16.97 3.48 -11.60
C ALA A 372 15.51 3.86 -11.91
N ILE A 373 14.54 2.97 -11.63
CA ILE A 373 13.10 3.29 -11.61
C ILE A 373 12.83 4.30 -10.49
N GLU A 374 13.27 3.98 -9.26
CA GLU A 374 13.10 4.82 -8.08
C GLU A 374 13.68 6.24 -8.29
N GLN A 375 14.87 6.35 -8.90
CA GLN A 375 15.46 7.64 -9.28
C GLN A 375 14.67 8.39 -10.38
N ASN A 376 13.94 7.68 -11.24
CA ASN A 376 13.11 8.28 -12.29
C ASN A 376 11.81 8.85 -11.70
N ASP A 377 11.13 8.09 -10.86
CA ASP A 377 9.89 8.48 -10.18
C ASP A 377 10.16 9.72 -9.31
N MET A 378 11.27 9.72 -8.56
CA MET A 378 11.77 10.87 -7.79
C MET A 378 12.14 12.09 -8.66
N GLU A 379 12.33 11.95 -9.99
CA GLU A 379 12.47 13.07 -10.92
C GLU A 379 11.12 13.57 -11.49
N GLU A 380 10.08 12.72 -11.54
CA GLU A 380 8.74 13.04 -12.07
C GLU A 380 7.80 13.72 -11.05
N GLU A 381 7.82 13.34 -9.77
CA GLU A 381 6.97 13.89 -8.69
C GLU A 381 7.28 15.36 -8.31
N ARG A 382 7.96 16.10 -9.20
CA ARG A 382 8.65 17.36 -8.93
C ARG A 382 7.95 18.56 -9.61
N PRO A 383 6.94 19.20 -8.99
CA PRO A 383 6.20 20.30 -9.60
C PRO A 383 7.08 21.48 -10.04
N GLU A 384 6.86 21.99 -11.26
CA GLU A 384 7.44 23.25 -11.76
C GLU A 384 6.59 24.46 -11.31
N GLU A 385 6.95 25.08 -10.19
CA GLU A 385 6.44 26.41 -9.80
C GLU A 385 7.60 27.43 -9.70
N ASP A 386 7.50 28.51 -10.48
CA ASP A 386 8.40 29.67 -10.47
C ASP A 386 7.88 30.72 -9.47
N ILE A 387 8.40 30.70 -8.24
CA ILE A 387 8.04 31.67 -7.20
C ILE A 387 9.10 32.76 -7.01
N SER A 388 8.91 33.87 -7.73
CA SER A 388 9.74 35.07 -7.62
C SER A 388 9.51 35.84 -6.31
N GLU A 389 10.61 36.14 -5.61
CA GLU A 389 10.77 37.25 -4.63
C GLU A 389 9.64 37.46 -3.60
N ILE A 390 9.74 36.80 -2.45
CA ILE A 390 9.19 37.31 -1.18
C ILE A 390 10.34 37.92 -0.37
N ASP A 391 10.27 39.23 -0.10
CA ASP A 391 11.29 39.97 0.67
C ASP A 391 11.37 39.48 2.14
N GLU A 392 12.57 39.08 2.58
CA GLU A 392 12.93 39.05 4.01
C GLU A 392 13.26 40.47 4.51
N ASP A 393 12.52 40.98 5.50
CA ASP A 393 13.12 41.78 6.58
C ASP A 393 12.25 41.80 7.86
N ALA A 394 12.89 42.18 8.96
CA ALA A 394 12.40 42.33 10.34
C ALA A 394 12.11 41.01 11.10
N SER A 395 12.57 40.82 12.35
CA SER A 395 13.14 41.81 13.28
C SER A 395 14.16 41.23 14.26
N SER A 396 15.30 41.91 14.40
CA SER A 396 16.11 41.87 15.62
C SER A 396 16.80 43.22 15.85
N GLY A 397 17.04 43.61 17.11
CA GLY A 397 18.02 44.64 17.45
C GLY A 397 17.54 45.98 18.04
N GLU A 398 17.36 45.97 19.38
CA GLU A 398 17.72 47.06 20.32
C GLU A 398 16.99 48.43 20.31
N GLU A 399 17.10 49.12 21.46
CA GLU A 399 16.49 50.42 21.76
C GLU A 399 17.41 51.61 21.42
N THR A 400 16.85 52.80 21.19
CA THR A 400 17.49 54.07 21.62
C THR A 400 16.48 55.24 21.67
N GLU A 401 16.57 56.11 22.68
CA GLU A 401 15.78 57.35 22.77
C GLU A 401 16.43 58.52 21.99
N SER A 402 15.64 59.39 21.32
CA SER A 402 15.65 60.86 21.56
C SER A 402 14.70 61.71 20.68
N ALA A 403 13.62 62.18 21.30
CA ALA A 403 13.00 63.54 21.29
C ALA A 403 13.01 64.53 20.08
N GLU A 404 11.87 65.26 19.95
CA GLU A 404 11.62 66.57 19.26
C GLU A 404 11.63 66.60 17.71
N ASP A 405 10.82 67.39 16.98
CA ASP A 405 9.58 68.17 17.23
C ASP A 405 8.96 68.62 15.86
N SER A 406 7.74 69.22 15.88
CA SER A 406 7.04 69.98 14.82
C SER A 406 6.02 69.25 13.93
N GLY A 407 4.85 69.89 13.77
CA GLY A 407 3.82 69.58 12.76
C GLY A 407 4.16 70.12 11.35
N THR A 408 3.23 70.18 10.39
CA THR A 408 1.77 70.45 10.51
C THR A 408 0.97 69.77 9.38
N ALA A 409 -0.35 69.61 9.57
CA ALA A 409 -1.27 69.03 8.58
C ALA A 409 -1.60 69.94 7.39
N GLU A 410 -2.07 69.36 6.28
CA GLU A 410 -3.24 69.86 5.53
C GLU A 410 -3.88 68.76 4.64
N GLU A 411 -5.19 68.62 4.77
CA GLU A 411 -6.12 68.00 3.80
C GLU A 411 -6.88 69.18 3.14
N PRO A 412 -7.35 69.09 1.87
CA PRO A 412 -8.64 68.42 1.66
C PRO A 412 -8.91 67.75 0.28
N ALA A 413 -9.79 66.75 0.32
CA ALA A 413 -10.94 66.45 -0.55
C ALA A 413 -11.11 67.04 -1.98
N GLU A 414 -11.57 66.19 -2.91
CA GLU A 414 -12.73 66.33 -3.86
C GLU A 414 -12.76 65.09 -4.80
N SER A 415 -13.87 64.55 -5.35
CA SER A 415 -15.31 64.87 -5.28
C SER A 415 -16.19 63.78 -5.97
N GLU A 416 -17.35 63.41 -5.38
CA GLU A 416 -18.60 62.90 -6.05
C GLU A 416 -18.52 61.58 -6.90
N GLU A 417 -19.59 60.83 -7.23
CA GLU A 417 -21.05 60.93 -6.99
C GLU A 417 -21.75 59.54 -6.98
N SER A 418 -22.96 59.44 -6.38
CA SER A 418 -24.10 58.50 -6.60
C SER A 418 -23.87 56.97 -6.79
N SER A 419 -24.45 56.01 -6.05
CA SER A 419 -25.76 55.77 -5.37
C SER A 419 -26.82 54.97 -6.19
N GLU A 420 -27.32 53.86 -5.60
CA GLU A 420 -28.75 53.48 -5.39
C GLU A 420 -29.75 53.45 -6.60
N MET A 421 -30.80 52.61 -6.69
CA MET A 421 -31.33 51.48 -5.88
C MET A 421 -32.33 50.60 -6.72
N GLU A 422 -33.11 49.74 -6.04
CA GLU A 422 -34.14 48.78 -6.50
C GLU A 422 -35.26 49.30 -7.45
N GLU A 423 -35.86 48.38 -8.24
CA GLU A 423 -37.32 48.08 -8.39
C GLU A 423 -37.53 47.01 -9.51
N THR A 424 -37.98 45.76 -9.27
CA THR A 424 -39.33 45.18 -9.00
C THR A 424 -40.26 44.86 -10.20
N VAL A 425 -40.64 43.57 -10.29
CA VAL A 425 -41.98 43.00 -10.62
C VAL A 425 -42.56 43.09 -12.05
N GLU A 426 -42.87 41.91 -12.63
CA GLU A 426 -44.07 41.42 -13.38
C GLU A 426 -43.60 40.16 -14.18
N SER A 427 -44.16 38.94 -14.16
CA SER A 427 -45.48 38.33 -13.88
C SER A 427 -46.48 38.31 -15.05
N GLU A 428 -46.56 37.17 -15.76
CA GLU A 428 -47.76 36.72 -16.51
C GLU A 428 -48.00 35.21 -16.25
N GLU A 429 -49.26 34.78 -16.26
CA GLU A 429 -49.74 33.41 -15.97
C GLU A 429 -50.35 32.72 -17.22
N GLU A 430 -51.07 31.60 -17.00
CA GLU A 430 -51.94 30.83 -17.91
C GLU A 430 -51.26 29.75 -18.81
N THR A 431 -51.80 28.53 -18.96
CA THR A 431 -52.94 27.86 -18.29
C THR A 431 -52.83 26.32 -18.26
N VAL A 432 -53.04 25.74 -17.08
CA VAL A 432 -54.03 24.71 -16.69
C VAL A 432 -54.63 23.77 -17.77
N SER A 433 -54.59 22.45 -17.48
CA SER A 433 -55.73 21.53 -17.71
C SER A 433 -55.68 20.30 -16.78
N ASP A 434 -56.71 20.08 -15.96
CA ASP A 434 -56.77 19.11 -14.86
C ASP A 434 -57.30 17.69 -15.23
N GLN A 435 -57.05 16.72 -14.32
CA GLN A 435 -58.02 15.77 -13.70
C GLN A 435 -57.26 14.86 -12.69
N GLU A 436 -57.62 14.67 -11.41
CA GLU A 436 -58.85 14.08 -10.79
C GLU A 436 -59.11 12.61 -11.22
N GLU A 437 -59.57 11.64 -10.41
CA GLU A 437 -60.09 11.48 -9.02
C GLU A 437 -59.82 10.00 -8.60
N THR A 438 -59.74 9.46 -7.36
CA THR A 438 -59.92 9.86 -5.93
C THR A 438 -58.65 9.46 -5.13
N ALA A 439 -58.39 9.65 -3.82
CA ALA A 439 -59.12 9.94 -2.56
C ALA A 439 -59.83 8.76 -1.85
N THR A 440 -59.37 8.42 -0.62
CA THR A 440 -60.16 8.12 0.61
C THR A 440 -59.24 8.10 1.83
N GLU A 441 -59.60 8.85 2.87
CA GLU A 441 -59.05 8.76 4.23
C GLU A 441 -59.81 7.71 5.06
N GLU A 442 -59.26 7.27 6.19
CA GLU A 442 -59.98 7.03 7.45
C GLU A 442 -59.00 7.22 8.61
N ALA A 443 -59.47 7.74 9.75
CA ALA A 443 -58.67 7.94 10.96
C ALA A 443 -59.58 7.92 12.20
N ASP A 444 -59.11 7.36 13.33
CA ASP A 444 -59.78 7.52 14.62
C ASP A 444 -58.84 7.36 15.84
N GLU A 445 -59.34 7.81 16.99
CA GLU A 445 -58.76 7.84 18.33
C GLU A 445 -58.72 6.42 18.97
N GLY A 446 -58.04 6.11 20.08
CA GLY A 446 -57.25 6.94 21.00
C GLY A 446 -57.81 6.93 22.44
N GLU A 447 -57.43 5.98 23.32
CA GLU A 447 -57.51 6.15 24.79
C GLU A 447 -56.65 5.13 25.58
N THR A 448 -56.63 5.24 26.91
CA THR A 448 -55.61 4.72 27.85
C THR A 448 -56.12 3.70 28.88
N GLU A 449 -55.24 2.86 29.45
CA GLU A 449 -55.38 2.38 30.84
C GLU A 449 -54.01 2.09 31.50
N GLU A 450 -53.93 2.09 32.84
CA GLU A 450 -52.69 2.02 33.66
C GLU A 450 -52.56 0.69 34.45
N VAL A 451 -51.40 0.48 35.11
CA VAL A 451 -51.20 0.01 36.52
C VAL A 451 -50.05 -1.02 36.73
N GLU A 452 -48.97 -0.52 37.36
CA GLU A 452 -48.04 -1.07 38.38
C GLU A 452 -47.38 -2.49 38.33
N THR A 453 -46.04 -2.48 38.50
CA THR A 453 -45.15 -3.42 39.28
C THR A 453 -45.03 -4.89 38.83
N ASP A 454 -43.86 -5.56 38.91
CA ASP A 454 -42.82 -5.56 39.95
C ASP A 454 -41.36 -5.67 39.41
N GLU A 455 -40.37 -5.54 40.30
CA GLU A 455 -38.93 -5.81 40.03
C GLU A 455 -38.59 -7.32 40.09
N GLU A 456 -37.85 -7.87 39.11
CA GLU A 456 -36.71 -8.76 39.41
C GLU A 456 -35.70 -8.84 38.23
N SER A 457 -34.48 -9.28 38.53
CA SER A 457 -33.30 -9.23 37.66
C SER A 457 -33.14 -10.42 36.71
N ALA A 458 -32.63 -10.17 35.51
CA ALA A 458 -31.81 -11.13 34.76
C ALA A 458 -30.91 -10.42 33.73
N GLU A 459 -29.63 -10.19 34.08
CA GLU A 459 -28.59 -10.01 33.06
C GLU A 459 -28.31 -11.37 32.42
N VAL A 460 -28.21 -11.42 31.09
CA VAL A 460 -27.83 -12.64 30.35
C VAL A 460 -26.42 -12.44 29.82
N GLU A 461 -25.43 -12.62 30.69
CA GLU A 461 -24.06 -12.87 30.26
C GLU A 461 -24.01 -14.13 29.39
N ASN A 462 -23.64 -13.97 28.12
CA ASN A 462 -23.40 -15.12 27.25
C ASN A 462 -21.92 -15.56 27.36
N THR A 463 -21.51 -15.98 28.57
CA THR A 463 -20.13 -16.29 28.92
C THR A 463 -19.64 -17.61 28.32
N LEU A 464 -19.22 -17.56 27.06
CA LEU A 464 -18.38 -18.54 26.39
C LEU A 464 -17.07 -17.86 25.97
N PHE A 465 -15.94 -18.53 26.23
CA PHE A 465 -14.56 -18.06 25.99
C PHE A 465 -14.00 -16.98 26.94
N ASP A 466 -14.26 -17.13 28.24
CA ASP A 466 -13.39 -16.53 29.27
C ASP A 466 -11.97 -17.14 29.19
N GLY A 467 -10.95 -16.30 28.91
CA GLY A 467 -9.63 -16.73 28.41
C GLY A 467 -8.85 -17.71 29.30
N ASN A 468 -9.07 -17.66 30.62
CA ASN A 468 -8.52 -18.65 31.56
C ASN A 468 -8.94 -20.09 31.22
N THR A 469 -10.13 -20.28 30.66
CA THR A 469 -10.65 -21.59 30.24
C THR A 469 -9.83 -22.16 29.08
N PHE A 470 -9.45 -21.32 28.11
CA PHE A 470 -8.63 -21.72 26.96
C PHE A 470 -7.22 -22.15 27.41
N ILE A 471 -6.62 -21.38 28.32
CA ILE A 471 -5.31 -21.69 28.93
C ILE A 471 -5.37 -23.02 29.70
N ILE A 472 -6.44 -23.27 30.49
CA ILE A 472 -6.63 -24.54 31.21
C ILE A 472 -6.77 -25.72 30.24
N ILE A 473 -7.51 -25.57 29.14
CA ILE A 473 -7.66 -26.62 28.10
C ILE A 473 -6.31 -26.91 27.45
N ALA A 474 -5.54 -25.88 27.05
CA ALA A 474 -4.21 -26.04 26.46
C ALA A 474 -3.23 -26.77 27.40
N ILE A 475 -3.22 -26.41 28.70
CA ILE A 475 -2.40 -27.08 29.71
C ILE A 475 -2.78 -28.56 29.86
N VAL A 476 -4.08 -28.89 29.84
CA VAL A 476 -4.54 -30.29 29.92
C VAL A 476 -4.12 -31.08 28.67
N ILE A 477 -4.21 -30.49 27.48
CA ILE A 477 -3.76 -31.12 26.22
C ILE A 477 -2.25 -31.40 26.26
N LEU A 478 -1.44 -30.42 26.67
CA LEU A 478 0.02 -30.59 26.80
C LEU A 478 0.41 -31.68 27.81
N VAL A 479 -0.31 -31.78 28.94
CA VAL A 479 -0.10 -32.86 29.92
C VAL A 479 -0.46 -34.24 29.33
N ILE A 480 -1.54 -34.33 28.54
CA ILE A 480 -1.92 -35.58 27.84
C ILE A 480 -0.84 -35.98 26.82
N LEU A 481 -0.38 -35.04 25.99
CA LEU A 481 0.69 -35.26 25.01
C LEU A 481 2.00 -35.71 25.67
N ALA A 482 2.39 -35.09 26.79
CA ALA A 482 3.56 -35.50 27.56
C ALA A 482 3.44 -36.94 28.11
N VAL A 483 2.25 -37.35 28.58
CA VAL A 483 1.99 -38.72 29.05
C VAL A 483 2.02 -39.72 27.88
N VAL A 484 1.43 -39.39 26.73
CA VAL A 484 1.48 -40.24 25.52
C VAL A 484 2.91 -40.42 25.04
N SER A 485 3.69 -39.35 24.96
CA SER A 485 5.12 -39.38 24.62
C SER A 485 5.94 -40.23 25.60
N ALA A 486 5.69 -40.12 26.91
CA ALA A 486 6.35 -40.94 27.91
C ALA A 486 6.01 -42.45 27.78
N VAL A 487 4.79 -42.79 27.35
CA VAL A 487 4.38 -44.17 27.05
C VAL A 487 5.03 -44.69 25.77
N LEU A 488 5.09 -43.88 24.70
CA LEU A 488 5.76 -44.22 23.44
C LEU A 488 7.26 -44.48 23.65
N VAL A 489 7.99 -43.56 24.29
CA VAL A 489 9.42 -43.72 24.62
C VAL A 489 9.67 -44.95 25.50
N ARG A 490 8.72 -45.31 26.37
CA ARG A 490 8.81 -46.52 27.21
C ARG A 490 8.54 -47.82 26.44
N ASN A 491 7.77 -47.78 25.35
CA ASN A 491 7.55 -48.93 24.47
C ASN A 491 8.67 -49.10 23.44
N ILE A 492 9.30 -48.00 22.98
CA ILE A 492 10.48 -48.01 22.09
C ILE A 492 11.75 -48.52 22.80
N ARG A 493 11.79 -48.50 24.14
CA ARG A 493 12.89 -49.01 24.98
C ARG A 493 12.65 -50.43 25.54
N LYS A 494 11.99 -51.30 24.78
CA LYS A 494 11.78 -52.73 25.09
C LYS A 494 12.23 -53.62 23.93
#